data_AF-A0A9R1ML43-F1
#
_entry.id   AF-A0A9R1ML43-F1
#
_cell.length_a   1.000
_cell.length_b   1.000
_cell.length_c   1.000
_cell.angle_alpha   90.00
_cell.angle_beta   90.00
_cell.angle_gamma   90.00
#
_symmetry.space_group_name_H-M   'P 1'
#
loop_
_entity.id
_entity.type
_entity.pdbx_description
1 polymer ?
#
loop_
_entity_poly.entity_id
_entity_poly.type
_entity_poly.pdbx_seq_one_letter_code
_entity_poly.pdbx_strand_id
1 'polypeptide(L)'
;MLRNMVALEQNSPQSHVMAYCLFMSQLASTKEDVELLVAKGIIVHLLHSADDVAANLAGLCDGVVLDAYDRDLCYLRAEHAALEEVCRDGWKKSKAWLRHTKCNNYLMGLAVLAGAGLFFCTVEQSVFAALSYFQEKK
;
A
#
# COMPACT_ATOMS: atom_id res chain seq x y z
N MET A 1 11.07 -11.06 -21.29
CA MET A 1 12.29 -11.79 -20.87
C MET A 1 11.97 -12.82 -19.80
N LEU A 2 11.52 -12.43 -18.60
CA LEU A 2 11.23 -13.38 -17.51
C LEU A 2 10.20 -14.47 -17.89
N ARG A 3 9.13 -14.13 -18.61
CA ARG A 3 8.16 -15.13 -19.11
C ARG A 3 8.81 -16.22 -19.99
N ASN A 4 9.83 -15.87 -20.78
CA ASN A 4 10.54 -16.85 -21.61
C ASN A 4 11.42 -17.77 -20.76
N MET A 5 12.02 -17.24 -19.69
CA MET A 5 12.78 -18.03 -18.73
C MET A 5 11.87 -18.97 -17.94
N VAL A 6 10.68 -18.50 -17.55
CA VAL A 6 9.65 -19.33 -16.92
C VAL A 6 9.23 -20.47 -17.85
N ALA A 7 8.97 -20.19 -19.13
CA ALA A 7 8.64 -21.24 -20.11
C ALA A 7 9.79 -22.23 -20.37
N LEU A 8 11.04 -21.78 -20.29
CA LEU A 8 12.21 -22.64 -20.38
C LEU A 8 12.32 -23.56 -19.14
N GLU A 9 12.15 -22.99 -17.95
CA GLU A 9 12.16 -23.74 -16.69
C GLU A 9 11.02 -24.75 -16.57
N GLN A 10 9.86 -24.52 -17.20
CA GLN A 10 8.78 -25.51 -17.27
C GLN A 10 9.19 -26.84 -17.93
N ASN A 11 10.23 -26.83 -18.77
CA ASN A 11 10.75 -28.02 -19.44
C ASN A 11 12.02 -28.57 -18.76
N SER A 12 12.36 -28.06 -17.58
CA SER A 12 13.58 -28.36 -16.83
C SER A 12 13.25 -28.69 -15.38
N PRO A 13 14.06 -29.47 -14.66
CA PRO A 13 13.85 -29.71 -13.23
C PRO A 13 14.17 -28.50 -12.34
N GLN A 14 14.62 -27.38 -12.91
CA GLN A 14 14.95 -26.15 -12.19
C GLN A 14 13.81 -25.14 -12.25
N SER A 15 13.44 -24.58 -11.10
CA SER A 15 12.30 -23.67 -10.95
C SER A 15 12.65 -22.38 -10.20
N HIS A 16 13.91 -21.96 -10.25
CA HIS A 16 14.38 -20.80 -9.47
C HIS A 16 13.74 -19.50 -9.98
N VAL A 17 13.77 -19.27 -11.29
CA VAL A 17 13.15 -18.08 -11.88
C VAL A 17 11.64 -18.13 -11.66
N MET A 18 11.03 -19.30 -11.79
CA MET A 18 9.60 -19.50 -11.60
C MET A 18 9.14 -19.22 -10.16
N ALA A 19 9.87 -19.72 -9.16
CA ALA A 19 9.59 -19.45 -7.74
C ALA A 19 9.70 -17.95 -7.41
N TYR A 20 10.72 -17.28 -7.95
CA TYR A 20 10.85 -15.83 -7.83
C TYR A 20 9.68 -15.09 -8.50
N CYS A 21 9.32 -15.48 -9.71
CA CYS A 21 8.22 -14.84 -10.44
C CYS A 21 6.88 -15.01 -9.71
N LEU A 22 6.60 -16.20 -9.17
CA LEU A 22 5.41 -16.47 -8.36
C LEU A 22 5.35 -15.64 -7.08
N PHE A 23 6.48 -15.51 -6.40
CA PHE A 23 6.56 -14.67 -5.21
C PHE A 23 6.29 -13.20 -5.56
N MET A 24 6.93 -12.69 -6.61
CA MET A 24 6.76 -11.31 -7.05
C MET A 24 5.35 -11.01 -7.59
N SER A 25 4.71 -11.96 -8.28
CA SER A 25 3.34 -11.80 -8.78
C SER A 25 2.31 -11.67 -7.65
N GLN A 26 2.59 -12.26 -6.49
CA GLN A 26 1.73 -12.14 -5.30
C GLN A 26 2.10 -10.92 -4.44
N LEU A 27 3.39 -10.60 -4.33
CA LEU A 27 3.88 -9.49 -3.51
C LEU A 27 3.53 -8.10 -4.08
N ALA A 28 3.52 -7.96 -5.41
CA ALA A 28 3.39 -6.70 -6.11
C ALA A 28 2.27 -6.76 -7.17
N SER A 29 1.13 -7.31 -6.76
CA SER A 29 -0.01 -7.60 -7.65
C SER A 29 -0.89 -6.39 -7.93
N THR A 30 -0.86 -5.38 -7.04
CA THR A 30 -1.64 -4.15 -7.16
C THR A 30 -0.73 -2.93 -7.31
N LYS A 31 -1.30 -1.84 -7.81
CA LYS A 31 -0.61 -0.55 -7.91
C LYS A 31 -0.09 -0.10 -6.56
N GLU A 32 -0.93 -0.20 -5.53
CA GLU A 32 -0.60 0.22 -4.17
C GLU A 32 0.56 -0.58 -3.60
N ASP A 33 0.64 -1.88 -3.88
CA ASP A 33 1.76 -2.72 -3.48
C ASP A 33 3.06 -2.26 -4.16
N VAL A 34 3.00 -2.00 -5.47
CA VAL A 34 4.17 -1.50 -6.23
C VAL A 34 4.61 -0.14 -5.72
N GLU A 35 3.69 0.80 -5.54
CA GLU A 35 4.00 2.15 -5.02
C GLU A 35 4.63 2.08 -3.63
N LEU A 36 4.12 1.20 -2.76
CA LEU A 36 4.70 0.99 -1.44
C LEU A 36 6.13 0.43 -1.52
N LEU A 37 6.36 -0.57 -2.37
CA LEU A 37 7.68 -1.20 -2.53
C LEU A 37 8.69 -0.23 -3.16
N VAL A 38 8.25 0.62 -4.08
CA VAL A 38 9.06 1.70 -4.68
C VAL A 38 9.38 2.77 -3.63
N ALA A 39 8.40 3.22 -2.85
CA ALA A 39 8.62 4.19 -1.79
C ALA A 39 9.58 3.68 -0.70
N LYS A 40 9.65 2.35 -0.53
CA LYS A 40 10.63 1.69 0.37
C LYS A 40 11.97 1.40 -0.29
N GLY A 41 12.14 1.69 -1.59
CA GLY A 41 13.36 1.43 -2.35
C GLY A 41 13.63 -0.06 -2.60
N ILE A 42 12.63 -0.91 -2.44
CA ILE A 42 12.73 -2.37 -2.66
C ILE A 42 12.63 -2.68 -4.16
N ILE A 43 11.76 -1.97 -4.87
CA ILE A 43 11.61 -2.05 -6.32
C ILE A 43 12.05 -0.72 -6.93
N VAL A 44 12.84 -0.81 -8.00
CA VAL A 44 13.10 0.31 -8.90
C VAL A 44 12.55 -0.08 -10.26
N HIS A 45 11.59 0.67 -10.79
CA HIS A 45 11.04 0.44 -12.12
C HIS A 45 11.43 1.54 -13.10
N LEU A 46 11.58 1.15 -14.36
CA LEU A 46 11.79 2.05 -15.50
C LEU A 46 10.52 2.22 -16.35
N LEU A 47 9.39 1.63 -15.91
CA LEU A 47 8.11 1.72 -16.61
C LEU A 47 7.41 3.04 -16.33
N HIS A 48 6.50 3.41 -17.22
CA HIS A 48 5.78 4.68 -17.21
C HIS A 48 4.89 4.88 -15.98
N SER A 49 4.28 3.79 -15.49
CA SER A 49 3.41 3.83 -14.32
C SER A 49 3.59 2.59 -13.43
N ALA A 50 3.26 2.74 -12.14
CA ALA A 50 3.20 1.62 -11.20
C ALA A 50 2.11 0.59 -11.60
N ASP A 51 1.05 1.05 -12.29
CA ASP A 51 -0.01 0.19 -12.83
C ASP A 51 0.57 -0.78 -13.89
N ASP A 52 1.41 -0.28 -14.79
CA ASP A 52 2.05 -1.12 -15.81
C ASP A 52 2.97 -2.17 -15.16
N VAL A 53 3.66 -1.81 -14.09
CA VAL A 53 4.53 -2.72 -13.33
C VAL A 53 3.68 -3.81 -12.67
N ALA A 54 2.62 -3.43 -11.97
CA ALA A 54 1.71 -4.37 -11.31
C ALA A 54 1.07 -5.34 -12.31
N ALA A 55 0.58 -4.83 -13.46
CA ALA A 55 0.00 -5.66 -14.51
C ALA A 55 1.02 -6.65 -15.12
N ASN A 56 2.26 -6.20 -15.33
CA ASN A 56 3.31 -7.10 -15.81
C ASN A 56 3.65 -8.18 -14.79
N LEU A 57 3.82 -7.82 -13.51
CA LEU A 57 4.14 -8.74 -12.42
C LEU A 57 3.00 -9.73 -12.15
N ALA A 58 1.75 -9.28 -12.12
CA ALA A 58 0.59 -10.15 -12.00
C ALA A 58 0.50 -11.13 -13.18
N GLY A 59 0.79 -10.67 -14.39
CA GLY A 59 0.77 -11.50 -15.59
C GLY A 59 2.00 -12.39 -15.79
N LEU A 60 3.03 -12.29 -14.95
CA LEU A 60 4.28 -13.06 -15.11
C LEU A 60 4.06 -14.57 -14.93
N CYS A 61 3.04 -14.94 -14.16
CA CYS A 61 2.67 -16.31 -13.83
C CYS A 61 1.37 -16.76 -14.50
N ASP A 62 0.82 -15.94 -15.40
CA ASP A 62 -0.42 -16.25 -16.11
C ASP A 62 -0.19 -17.47 -17.04
N GLY A 63 -0.97 -18.53 -16.83
CA GLY A 63 -0.81 -19.81 -17.53
C GLY A 63 0.26 -20.76 -16.96
N VAL A 64 0.91 -20.42 -15.84
CA VAL A 64 1.85 -21.33 -15.16
C VAL A 64 1.08 -22.22 -14.20
N VAL A 65 0.88 -23.49 -14.58
CA VAL A 65 0.35 -24.52 -13.68
C VAL A 65 1.52 -25.13 -12.91
N LEU A 66 1.90 -24.47 -11.82
CA LEU A 66 2.69 -25.14 -10.79
C LEU A 66 1.74 -25.72 -9.77
N ASP A 67 1.97 -26.97 -9.40
CA ASP A 67 1.51 -27.44 -8.11
C ASP A 67 2.29 -26.66 -7.05
N ALA A 68 1.69 -25.56 -6.56
CA ALA A 68 2.25 -24.75 -5.48
C ALA A 68 2.51 -25.59 -4.21
N TYR A 69 2.06 -26.85 -4.19
CA TYR A 69 2.28 -27.81 -3.13
C TYR A 69 3.58 -28.62 -3.24
N ASP A 70 4.22 -28.66 -4.41
CA ASP A 70 5.46 -29.42 -4.58
C ASP A 70 6.60 -28.78 -3.78
N ARG A 71 7.19 -29.58 -2.88
CA ARG A 71 8.06 -29.13 -1.80
C ARG A 71 9.45 -28.75 -2.29
N ASP A 72 9.87 -29.26 -3.44
CA ASP A 72 11.23 -29.10 -3.95
C ASP A 72 11.38 -27.95 -4.97
N LEU A 73 10.26 -27.41 -5.47
CA LEU A 73 10.26 -26.43 -6.56
C LEU A 73 10.24 -24.95 -6.11
N CYS A 74 9.98 -24.65 -4.83
CA CYS A 74 9.87 -23.26 -4.37
C CYS A 74 10.81 -22.98 -3.18
N TYR A 75 12.04 -22.56 -3.49
CA TYR A 75 13.04 -22.19 -2.47
C TYR A 75 12.60 -20.99 -1.60
N LEU A 76 11.67 -20.16 -2.09
CA LEU A 76 11.10 -19.01 -1.38
C LEU A 76 9.90 -19.39 -0.49
N ARG A 77 9.55 -20.67 -0.35
CA ARG A 77 8.39 -21.10 0.44
C ARG A 77 8.44 -20.64 1.89
N ALA A 78 9.61 -20.64 2.53
CA ALA A 78 9.74 -20.18 3.91
C ALA A 78 9.36 -18.70 4.04
N GLU A 79 9.85 -17.87 3.11
CA GLU A 79 9.55 -16.45 3.05
C GLU A 79 8.09 -16.20 2.68
N HIS A 80 7.55 -16.96 1.73
CA HIS A 80 6.15 -16.89 1.33
C HIS A 80 5.21 -17.27 2.49
N ALA A 81 5.50 -18.36 3.20
CA ALA A 81 4.72 -18.79 4.36
C ALA A 81 4.80 -17.81 5.52
N ALA A 82 5.99 -17.24 5.78
CA ALA A 82 6.16 -16.20 6.80
C ALA A 82 5.37 -14.93 6.44
N LEU A 83 5.40 -14.53 5.16
CA LEU A 83 4.62 -13.41 4.65
C LEU A 83 3.13 -13.70 4.76
N GLU A 84 2.68 -14.89 4.38
CA GLU A 84 1.30 -15.31 4.47
C GLU A 84 0.82 -15.35 5.93
N GLU A 85 1.63 -15.82 6.87
CA GLU A 85 1.31 -15.81 8.30
C GLU A 85 1.13 -14.38 8.83
N VAL A 86 2.05 -13.47 8.46
CA VAL A 86 1.96 -12.05 8.80
C VAL A 86 0.72 -11.40 8.18
N CYS A 87 0.41 -11.75 6.93
CA CYS A 87 -0.77 -11.28 6.22
C CYS A 87 -2.05 -11.92 6.74
N ARG A 88 -2.03 -13.14 7.26
CA ARG A 88 -3.21 -13.86 7.77
C ARG A 88 -3.53 -13.47 9.20
N ASP A 89 -2.55 -13.02 9.97
CA ASP A 89 -2.74 -12.50 11.31
C ASP A 89 -3.73 -11.32 11.31
N GLY A 90 -4.97 -11.64 11.69
CA GLY A 90 -6.09 -10.71 11.71
C GLY A 90 -5.83 -9.49 12.59
N TRP A 91 -4.96 -9.62 13.60
CA TRP A 91 -4.55 -8.50 14.44
C TRP A 91 -3.67 -7.50 13.68
N LYS A 92 -2.70 -7.99 12.90
CA LYS A 92 -1.84 -7.13 12.05
C LYS A 92 -2.63 -6.48 10.94
N LYS A 93 -3.55 -7.23 10.30
CA LYS A 93 -4.52 -6.69 9.33
C LYS A 93 -5.39 -5.60 9.93
N SER A 94 -6.01 -5.87 11.07
CA SER A 94 -6.88 -4.91 11.76
C SER A 94 -6.10 -3.65 12.16
N LYS A 95 -4.87 -3.80 12.66
CA LYS A 95 -4.01 -2.67 13.04
C LYS A 95 -3.52 -1.84 11.84
N ALA A 96 -3.21 -2.48 10.72
CA ALA A 96 -2.88 -1.80 9.46
C ALA A 96 -4.10 -1.04 8.92
N TRP A 97 -5.27 -1.68 8.89
CA TRP A 97 -6.53 -1.07 8.51
C TRP A 97 -6.91 0.11 9.41
N LEU A 98 -6.75 -0.04 10.74
CA LEU A 98 -6.94 1.04 11.71
C LEU A 98 -5.99 2.20 11.45
N ARG A 99 -4.71 1.97 11.14
CA ARG A 99 -3.77 3.06 10.82
C ARG A 99 -4.19 3.83 9.57
N HIS A 100 -4.62 3.12 8.53
CA HIS A 100 -5.08 3.76 7.29
C HIS A 100 -6.36 4.58 7.50
N THR A 101 -7.37 3.97 8.12
CA THR A 101 -8.71 4.57 8.23
C THR A 101 -8.80 5.59 9.38
N LYS A 102 -8.19 5.32 10.55
CA LYS A 102 -8.24 6.27 11.67
C LYS A 102 -7.33 7.46 11.48
N CYS A 103 -6.17 7.37 10.84
CA CYS A 103 -5.30 8.54 10.72
C CYS A 103 -5.97 9.64 9.87
N ASN A 104 -6.64 9.25 8.78
CA ASN A 104 -7.44 10.17 7.97
C ASN A 104 -8.62 10.75 8.77
N ASN A 105 -9.40 9.91 9.48
CA ASN A 105 -10.53 10.38 10.29
C ASN A 105 -10.11 11.24 11.50
N TYR A 106 -8.97 10.96 12.14
CA TYR A 106 -8.44 11.77 13.24
C TYR A 106 -7.98 13.13 12.76
N LEU A 107 -7.27 13.19 11.63
CA LEU A 107 -6.83 14.45 11.03
C LEU A 107 -8.02 15.31 10.64
N MET A 108 -9.05 14.70 10.03
CA MET A 108 -10.28 15.39 9.67
C MET A 108 -11.05 15.88 10.91
N GLY A 109 -11.12 15.08 11.97
CA GLY A 109 -11.70 15.50 13.26
C GLY A 109 -10.94 16.65 13.92
N LEU A 110 -9.60 16.62 13.87
CA LEU A 110 -8.74 17.68 14.41
C LEU A 110 -8.93 19.00 13.64
N ALA A 111 -9.05 18.95 12.31
CA ALA A 111 -9.31 20.11 11.48
C ALA A 111 -10.67 20.75 11.79
N VAL A 112 -11.71 19.94 12.00
CA VAL A 112 -13.04 20.42 12.39
C VAL A 112 -13.01 21.11 13.77
N LEU A 113 -12.31 20.52 14.75
CA LEU A 113 -12.15 21.13 16.08
C LEU A 113 -11.40 22.46 16.01
N ALA A 114 -10.32 22.52 15.23
CA ALA A 114 -9.58 23.75 15.01
C ALA A 114 -10.45 24.83 14.35
N GLY A 115 -11.23 24.46 13.32
CA GLY A 115 -12.16 25.37 12.66
C GLY A 115 -13.26 25.91 13.58
N ALA A 116 -13.85 25.04 14.41
CA ALA A 116 -14.84 25.46 15.40
C ALA A 116 -14.24 26.43 16.43
N GLY A 117 -13.02 26.15 16.93
CA GLY A 117 -12.31 27.06 17.83
C GLY A 117 -12.07 28.44 17.20
N LEU A 118 -11.56 28.47 15.96
CA LEU A 118 -11.36 29.73 15.21
C LEU A 118 -12.67 30.49 15.01
N PHE A 119 -13.77 29.78 14.74
CA PHE A 119 -15.08 30.41 14.58
C PHE A 119 -15.51 31.15 15.85
N PHE A 120 -15.42 30.51 17.03
CA PHE A 120 -15.75 31.17 18.30
C PHE A 120 -14.86 32.39 18.56
N CYS A 121 -13.55 32.28 18.34
CA CYS A 121 -12.64 33.42 18.48
C CYS A 121 -13.02 34.58 17.55
N THR A 122 -13.46 34.29 16.32
CA THR A 122 -13.84 35.31 15.34
C THR A 122 -15.12 36.04 15.76
N VAL A 123 -16.09 35.32 16.32
CA VAL A 123 -17.34 35.91 16.85
C VAL A 123 -17.04 36.84 18.01
N GLU A 124 -16.21 36.42 18.97
CA GLU A 124 -15.81 37.27 20.10
C GLU A 124 -15.09 38.53 19.63
N GLN A 125 -14.10 38.38 18.74
CA GLN A 125 -13.37 39.51 18.16
C GLN A 125 -14.30 40.49 17.44
N SER A 126 -15.29 39.99 16.70
CA SER A 126 -16.27 40.81 15.99
C SER A 126 -17.16 41.62 16.96
N VAL A 127 -17.60 41.01 18.06
CA VAL A 127 -18.39 41.69 19.10
C VAL A 127 -17.57 42.77 19.80
N PHE A 128 -16.34 42.46 20.21
CA PHE A 128 -15.47 43.44 20.86
C PHE A 128 -15.12 44.60 19.92
N ALA A 129 -14.84 44.33 18.64
CA ALA A 129 -14.58 45.36 17.63
C ALA A 129 -15.81 46.26 17.37
N ALA A 130 -17.01 45.68 17.36
CA ALA A 130 -18.24 46.47 17.23
C ALA A 130 -18.46 47.37 18.47
N LEU A 131 -18.28 46.84 19.68
CA LEU A 131 -18.42 47.61 20.91
C LEU A 131 -17.41 48.76 21.00
N SER A 132 -16.14 48.52 20.66
CA SER A 132 -15.12 49.58 20.66
C SER A 132 -15.45 50.68 19.64
N TYR A 133 -15.93 50.33 18.45
CA TYR A 133 -16.35 51.30 17.44
C TYR A 133 -17.49 52.20 17.91
N PHE A 134 -18.46 51.67 18.67
CA PHE A 134 -19.55 52.47 19.22
C PHE A 134 -19.13 53.34 20.41
N GLN A 135 -18.16 52.90 21.21
CA GLN A 135 -17.63 53.71 22.31
C GLN A 135 -16.77 54.88 21.82
N GLU A 136 -15.97 54.68 20.77
CA GLU A 136 -15.11 55.72 20.22
C GLU A 136 -15.89 56.86 19.53
N LYS A 137 -17.12 56.58 19.07
CA LYS A 137 -18.00 57.59 18.45
C LYS A 137 -18.81 58.44 19.42
N LYS A 138 -18.75 58.18 20.73
CA LYS A 138 -19.52 58.88 21.75
C LYS A 138 -18.65 59.89 22.49
#